data_AF-A0A644WJM9-F1
#
_entry.id   AF-A0A644WJM9-F1
#
_cell.length_a   1.000
_cell.length_b   1.000
_cell.length_c   1.000
_cell.angle_alpha   90.00
_cell.angle_beta   90.00
_cell.angle_gamma   90.00
#
_symmetry.space_group_name_H-M   'P 1'
#
loop_
_entity.id
_entity.type
_entity.pdbx_description
1 polymer ?
#
loop_
_entity_poly.entity_id
_entity_poly.type
_entity_poly.pdbx_seq_one_letter_code
_entity_poly.pdbx_strand_id
1 'polypeptide(L)'
;MKKKILAVLMALVITAGLMPCAYAWNEDVPQSLEAATLNKIEVLNDEDGAPYFQLEIKFPQSFMDLSEERPADGNTWIDYYWKIDDGSWEIFSSGMTDTFFDPSYGCAVSGQANTYRVPYIYPEDEGGANEIVIKDHTYTLKVLLSYCYYDETGEYFSIGSEFSNELSIGSGSFYKNISDWAKPELQDAYDLGLIPDILIGADMTKPITREEFCELAVLLYEKSTGNSSEPITPNPFSDTTNTQILKAFKLGITTGTSATTFSPNVLINREQCAAMLFRAIKAMKPNGDFSIEGVKDFPDQSNISSWAAEATKYMFKIGIITGDSNGDFMPKATTTAQEAAGYGMATREQAIALSVRTYEKMPNLK
;
A
#
# COMPACT_ATOMS: atom_id res chain seq x y z
N MET A 1 -35.30 -37.87 37.13
CA MET A 1 -36.11 -37.62 35.91
C MET A 1 -35.22 -36.94 34.88
N LYS A 2 -34.68 -37.72 33.93
CA LYS A 2 -33.92 -37.26 32.77
C LYS A 2 -34.73 -37.65 31.54
N LYS A 3 -35.11 -36.71 30.67
CA LYS A 3 -35.69 -37.03 29.35
C LYS A 3 -34.68 -36.67 28.28
N LYS A 4 -34.14 -37.72 27.64
CA LYS A 4 -33.42 -37.69 26.37
C LYS A 4 -34.45 -37.45 25.27
N ILE A 5 -34.19 -36.51 24.35
CA ILE A 5 -34.96 -36.40 23.11
C ILE A 5 -34.16 -37.11 22.02
N LEU A 6 -34.85 -38.04 21.37
CA LEU A 6 -34.40 -39.01 20.40
C LEU A 6 -34.54 -38.42 19.00
N ALA A 7 -33.51 -38.57 18.18
CA ALA A 7 -33.55 -38.29 16.76
C ALA A 7 -34.56 -39.22 16.05
N VAL A 8 -35.40 -38.67 15.19
CA VAL A 8 -36.27 -39.43 14.28
C VAL A 8 -35.90 -39.04 12.86
N LEU A 9 -35.23 -39.97 12.18
CA LEU A 9 -35.12 -40.05 10.74
C LEU A 9 -36.52 -40.30 10.17
N MET A 10 -37.03 -39.38 9.34
CA MET A 10 -38.19 -39.64 8.49
C MET A 10 -37.72 -39.75 7.04
N ALA A 11 -37.67 -40.99 6.56
CA ALA A 11 -37.59 -41.32 5.15
C ALA A 11 -38.90 -40.92 4.48
N LEU A 12 -38.85 -40.00 3.52
CA LEU A 12 -39.98 -39.70 2.65
C LEU A 12 -39.85 -40.53 1.36
N VAL A 13 -40.74 -41.49 1.22
CA VAL A 13 -40.90 -42.33 0.03
C VAL A 13 -41.49 -41.46 -1.08
N ILE A 14 -40.76 -41.38 -2.19
CA ILE A 14 -41.22 -40.80 -3.46
C ILE A 14 -42.28 -41.73 -4.04
N THR A 15 -43.55 -41.32 -4.02
CA THR A 15 -44.58 -41.88 -4.89
C THR A 15 -44.97 -40.85 -5.93
N ALA A 16 -44.65 -41.18 -7.19
CA ALA A 16 -44.93 -40.40 -8.37
C ALA A 16 -46.43 -40.09 -8.52
N GLY A 17 -46.75 -38.81 -8.43
CA GLY A 17 -47.90 -38.18 -9.08
C GLY A 17 -47.36 -37.14 -10.05
N LEU A 18 -47.08 -37.56 -11.28
CA LEU A 18 -46.63 -36.71 -12.38
C LEU A 18 -47.76 -35.74 -12.77
N MET A 19 -47.66 -34.49 -12.33
CA MET A 19 -47.90 -33.37 -13.23
C MET A 19 -46.54 -32.73 -13.48
N PRO A 20 -45.99 -32.79 -14.71
CA PRO A 20 -44.90 -31.91 -15.06
C PRO A 20 -45.52 -30.52 -15.15
N CYS A 21 -45.38 -29.71 -14.10
CA CYS A 21 -45.17 -28.29 -14.34
C CYS A 21 -43.81 -28.23 -15.03
N ALA A 22 -43.82 -28.44 -16.35
CA ALA A 22 -42.73 -28.00 -17.20
C ALA A 22 -42.74 -26.49 -17.06
N TYR A 23 -41.96 -25.98 -16.11
CA TYR A 23 -41.55 -24.60 -16.11
C TYR A 23 -40.92 -24.38 -17.49
N ALA A 24 -41.57 -23.56 -18.31
CA ALA A 24 -41.11 -23.30 -19.67
C ALA A 24 -39.88 -22.42 -19.56
N TRP A 25 -38.73 -23.04 -19.29
CA TRP A 25 -37.44 -22.42 -19.48
C TRP A 25 -37.40 -21.89 -20.91
N ASN A 26 -37.10 -20.60 -21.08
CA ASN A 26 -36.74 -20.09 -22.39
C ASN A 26 -35.50 -20.85 -22.93
N GLU A 27 -35.68 -21.63 -23.99
CA GLU A 27 -34.65 -22.52 -24.53
C GLU A 27 -33.39 -21.78 -25.02
N ASP A 28 -33.51 -20.48 -25.29
CA ASP A 28 -32.40 -19.61 -25.71
C ASP A 28 -31.59 -19.08 -24.51
N VAL A 29 -32.09 -19.22 -23.27
CA VAL A 29 -31.36 -18.85 -22.05
C VAL A 29 -30.52 -20.03 -21.56
N PRO A 30 -29.20 -19.88 -21.35
CA PRO A 30 -28.33 -20.99 -20.95
C PRO A 30 -28.66 -21.55 -19.56
N GLN A 31 -28.24 -22.79 -19.30
CA GLN A 31 -28.51 -23.45 -18.03
C GLN A 31 -27.61 -23.07 -16.86
N SER A 32 -26.45 -22.53 -17.17
CA SER A 32 -25.43 -22.12 -16.23
C SER A 32 -24.52 -21.11 -16.90
N LEU A 33 -23.85 -20.29 -16.10
CA LEU A 33 -22.86 -19.34 -16.60
C LEU A 33 -21.45 -19.80 -16.24
N GLU A 34 -20.48 -19.50 -17.11
CA GLU A 34 -19.06 -19.63 -16.77
C GLU A 34 -18.65 -18.51 -15.80
N ALA A 35 -17.70 -18.80 -14.91
CA ALA A 35 -17.19 -17.82 -13.96
C ALA A 35 -16.23 -16.82 -14.62
N ALA A 36 -16.22 -15.58 -14.14
CA ALA A 36 -15.20 -14.59 -14.48
C ALA A 36 -13.83 -14.97 -13.88
N THR A 37 -12.77 -14.38 -14.43
CA THR A 37 -11.41 -14.44 -13.86
C THR A 37 -10.98 -13.06 -13.42
N LEU A 38 -10.51 -12.93 -12.18
CA LEU A 38 -9.87 -11.71 -11.69
C LEU A 38 -8.38 -11.75 -12.07
N ASN A 39 -7.95 -10.82 -12.91
CA ASN A 39 -6.58 -10.77 -13.44
C ASN A 39 -5.64 -10.04 -12.48
N LYS A 40 -6.08 -8.89 -11.97
CA LYS A 40 -5.25 -7.95 -11.20
C LYS A 40 -6.12 -7.09 -10.30
N ILE A 41 -5.59 -6.75 -9.13
CA ILE A 41 -6.09 -5.67 -8.28
C ILE A 41 -4.92 -4.75 -7.92
N GLU A 42 -5.13 -3.44 -7.99
CA GLU A 42 -4.12 -2.43 -7.65
C GLU A 42 -4.72 -1.25 -6.89
N VAL A 43 -3.90 -0.57 -6.08
CA VAL A 43 -4.27 0.68 -5.41
C VAL A 43 -3.89 1.85 -6.31
N LEU A 44 -4.85 2.72 -6.59
CA LEU A 44 -4.67 3.98 -7.33
C LEU A 44 -5.27 5.13 -6.52
N ASN A 45 -4.99 6.38 -6.93
CA ASN A 45 -5.56 7.56 -6.32
C ASN A 45 -6.45 8.30 -7.32
N ASP A 46 -7.58 8.84 -6.86
CA ASP A 46 -8.45 9.69 -7.68
C ASP A 46 -7.90 11.12 -7.80
N GLU A 47 -8.63 12.02 -8.49
CA GLU A 47 -8.20 13.40 -8.73
C GLU A 47 -8.02 14.21 -7.43
N ASP A 48 -8.73 13.82 -6.37
CA ASP A 48 -8.67 14.42 -5.04
C ASP A 48 -7.61 13.74 -4.14
N GLY A 49 -6.93 12.70 -4.66
CA GLY A 49 -5.88 11.97 -3.98
C GLY A 49 -6.37 10.81 -3.10
N ALA A 50 -7.67 10.51 -3.09
CA ALA A 50 -8.21 9.43 -2.28
C ALA A 50 -7.87 8.06 -2.91
N PRO A 51 -7.38 7.09 -2.12
CA PRO A 51 -7.02 5.79 -2.63
C PRO A 51 -8.27 4.94 -2.92
N TYR A 52 -8.25 4.24 -4.04
CA TYR A 52 -9.27 3.27 -4.44
C TYR A 52 -8.61 2.02 -5.04
N PHE A 53 -9.30 0.89 -4.97
CA PHE A 53 -8.91 -0.32 -5.67
C PHE A 53 -9.42 -0.29 -7.11
N GLN A 54 -8.53 -0.58 -8.05
CA GLN A 54 -8.89 -0.88 -9.42
C GLN A 54 -8.77 -2.38 -9.66
N LEU A 55 -9.90 -3.01 -9.98
CA LEU A 55 -9.99 -4.45 -10.26
C LEU A 55 -10.05 -4.68 -11.77
N GLU A 56 -9.21 -5.57 -12.29
CA GLU A 56 -9.24 -6.03 -13.68
C GLU A 56 -9.92 -7.40 -13.78
N ILE A 57 -11.01 -7.47 -14.54
CA ILE A 57 -11.85 -8.67 -14.68
C ILE A 57 -11.85 -9.10 -16.13
N LYS A 58 -11.65 -10.40 -16.36
CA LYS A 58 -11.87 -11.06 -17.64
C LYS A 58 -13.18 -11.83 -17.60
N PHE A 59 -14.09 -11.49 -18.51
CA PHE A 59 -15.37 -12.16 -18.68
C PHE A 59 -15.25 -13.33 -19.68
N PRO A 60 -15.96 -14.45 -19.45
CA PRO A 60 -15.98 -15.55 -20.40
C PRO A 60 -16.75 -15.15 -21.67
N GLN A 61 -16.36 -15.72 -22.81
CA GLN A 61 -16.97 -15.37 -24.10
C GLN A 61 -18.47 -15.63 -24.10
N SER A 62 -18.91 -16.75 -23.52
CA SER A 62 -20.34 -17.10 -23.41
C SER A 62 -21.17 -16.07 -22.64
N PHE A 63 -20.57 -15.35 -21.69
CA PHE A 63 -21.25 -14.26 -20.98
C PHE A 63 -21.31 -12.97 -21.81
N MET A 64 -20.27 -12.70 -22.61
CA MET A 64 -20.27 -11.59 -23.56
C MET A 64 -21.35 -11.77 -24.63
N ASP A 65 -21.42 -12.97 -25.21
CA ASP A 65 -22.42 -13.33 -26.22
C ASP A 65 -23.84 -13.18 -25.65
N LEU A 66 -24.07 -13.67 -24.42
CA LEU A 66 -25.34 -13.53 -23.70
C LEU A 66 -25.74 -12.06 -23.45
N SER A 67 -24.77 -11.20 -23.15
CA SER A 67 -24.99 -9.77 -22.95
C SER A 67 -25.40 -9.04 -24.24
N GLU A 68 -24.96 -9.55 -25.39
CA GLU A 68 -25.29 -8.98 -26.70
C GLU A 68 -26.63 -9.52 -27.24
N GLU A 69 -26.85 -10.83 -27.16
CA GLU A 69 -28.04 -11.51 -27.71
C GLU A 69 -29.30 -11.25 -26.89
N ARG A 70 -29.16 -11.12 -25.57
CA ARG A 70 -30.24 -10.82 -24.60
C ARG A 70 -31.52 -11.65 -24.79
N PRO A 71 -31.43 -13.00 -24.79
CA PRO A 71 -32.61 -13.87 -24.89
C PRO A 71 -33.64 -13.56 -23.79
N ALA A 72 -34.92 -13.61 -24.13
CA ALA A 72 -36.01 -13.22 -23.22
C ALA A 72 -35.92 -11.79 -22.67
N ASP A 73 -35.30 -10.86 -23.43
CA ASP A 73 -35.06 -9.47 -23.03
C ASP A 73 -34.32 -9.34 -21.67
N GLY A 74 -33.54 -10.35 -21.31
CA GLY A 74 -32.83 -10.40 -20.04
C GLY A 74 -31.60 -9.51 -19.99
N ASN A 75 -30.98 -9.50 -18.81
CA ASN A 75 -29.85 -8.63 -18.48
C ASN A 75 -28.75 -9.39 -17.74
N THR A 76 -27.51 -9.05 -18.04
CA THR A 76 -26.31 -9.55 -17.37
C THR A 76 -25.97 -8.67 -16.16
N TRP A 77 -25.59 -9.33 -15.07
CA TRP A 77 -25.33 -8.74 -13.77
C TRP A 77 -24.02 -9.25 -13.18
N ILE A 78 -23.43 -8.44 -12.32
CA ILE A 78 -22.25 -8.78 -11.54
C ILE A 78 -22.46 -8.36 -10.08
N ASP A 79 -22.18 -9.28 -9.17
CA ASP A 79 -22.11 -9.03 -7.74
C ASP A 79 -20.65 -9.04 -7.29
N TYR A 80 -20.26 -8.01 -6.56
CA TYR A 80 -18.91 -7.86 -6.00
C TYR A 80 -18.92 -8.20 -4.52
N TYR A 81 -18.09 -9.17 -4.17
CA TYR A 81 -17.91 -9.60 -2.81
C TYR A 81 -16.54 -9.19 -2.33
N TRP A 82 -16.48 -8.75 -1.07
CA TRP A 82 -15.24 -8.65 -0.33
C TRP A 82 -15.36 -9.36 1.01
N LYS A 83 -14.22 -9.68 1.59
CA LYS A 83 -14.09 -9.88 3.03
C LYS A 83 -12.93 -9.03 3.50
N ILE A 84 -13.07 -8.49 4.70
CA ILE A 84 -12.08 -7.62 5.33
C ILE A 84 -11.41 -8.44 6.43
N ASP A 85 -10.09 -8.61 6.33
CA ASP A 85 -9.25 -9.48 7.16
C ASP A 85 -9.79 -10.92 7.25
N ASP A 86 -10.11 -11.39 8.46
CA ASP A 86 -10.72 -12.70 8.74
C ASP A 86 -12.25 -12.62 8.90
N GLY A 87 -12.83 -11.49 8.50
CA GLY A 87 -14.26 -11.23 8.51
C GLY A 87 -15.07 -12.11 7.56
N SER A 88 -16.39 -11.87 7.56
CA SER A 88 -17.33 -12.58 6.69
C SER A 88 -17.32 -12.01 5.29
N TRP A 89 -17.72 -12.83 4.31
CA TRP A 89 -17.98 -12.35 2.95
C TRP A 89 -19.23 -11.46 2.93
N GLU A 90 -19.10 -10.30 2.33
CA GLU A 90 -20.17 -9.32 2.17
C GLU A 90 -20.23 -8.84 0.72
N ILE A 91 -21.43 -8.51 0.26
CA ILE A 91 -21.65 -7.85 -1.04
C ILE A 91 -21.48 -6.36 -0.81
N PHE A 92 -20.50 -5.74 -1.47
CA PHE A 92 -20.28 -4.29 -1.35
C PHE A 92 -20.85 -3.51 -2.54
N SER A 93 -21.09 -4.18 -3.67
CA SER A 93 -21.69 -3.57 -4.85
C SER A 93 -22.32 -4.65 -5.75
N SER A 94 -23.36 -4.26 -6.47
CA SER A 94 -24.04 -5.07 -7.48
C SER A 94 -24.49 -4.17 -8.62
N GLY A 95 -24.42 -4.64 -9.86
CA GLY A 95 -24.87 -3.84 -11.00
C GLY A 95 -25.02 -4.61 -12.30
N MET A 96 -25.71 -3.99 -13.25
CA MET A 96 -25.76 -4.47 -14.63
C MET A 96 -24.40 -4.30 -15.29
N THR A 97 -24.01 -5.25 -16.14
CA THR A 97 -22.70 -5.19 -16.82
C THR A 97 -22.71 -4.38 -18.12
N ASP A 98 -23.88 -4.00 -18.65
CA ASP A 98 -23.99 -3.26 -19.92
C ASP A 98 -23.16 -1.96 -19.94
N THR A 99 -23.09 -1.25 -18.82
CA THR A 99 -22.30 -0.02 -18.68
C THR A 99 -20.80 -0.25 -18.76
N PHE A 100 -20.32 -1.45 -18.40
CA PHE A 100 -18.91 -1.81 -18.53
C PHE A 100 -18.51 -2.05 -19.98
N PHE A 101 -19.44 -2.60 -20.77
CA PHE A 101 -19.17 -3.02 -22.14
C PHE A 101 -19.34 -1.89 -23.15
N ASP A 102 -20.02 -0.81 -22.77
CA ASP A 102 -20.11 0.41 -23.57
C ASP A 102 -18.72 1.10 -23.67
N PRO A 103 -18.14 1.21 -24.89
CA PRO A 103 -16.83 1.81 -25.10
C PRO A 103 -16.71 3.27 -24.62
N SER A 104 -17.83 3.99 -24.50
CA SER A 104 -17.83 5.40 -24.07
C SER A 104 -17.36 5.60 -22.63
N TYR A 105 -17.44 4.56 -21.78
CA TYR A 105 -16.95 4.59 -20.40
C TYR A 105 -15.46 4.23 -20.28
N GLY A 106 -14.82 3.75 -21.36
CA GLY A 106 -13.38 3.51 -21.37
C GLY A 106 -12.90 2.38 -20.45
N CYS A 107 -13.79 1.48 -20.00
CA CYS A 107 -13.44 0.41 -19.07
C CYS A 107 -12.61 -0.72 -19.71
N ALA A 108 -12.61 -0.85 -21.04
CA ALA A 108 -11.92 -1.93 -21.75
C ALA A 108 -10.39 -1.82 -21.64
N VAL A 109 -9.72 -2.95 -21.37
CA VAL A 109 -8.25 -3.01 -21.31
C VAL A 109 -7.69 -3.20 -22.72
N SER A 110 -6.97 -2.18 -23.20
CA SER A 110 -6.37 -2.19 -24.54
C SER A 110 -5.49 -3.43 -24.77
N GLY A 111 -5.76 -4.15 -25.86
CA GLY A 111 -5.02 -5.35 -26.25
C GLY A 111 -5.40 -6.63 -25.52
N GLN A 112 -6.41 -6.59 -24.62
CA GLN A 112 -6.90 -7.77 -23.92
C GLN A 112 -8.39 -8.00 -24.20
N ALA A 113 -8.72 -9.13 -24.84
CA ALA A 113 -10.10 -9.48 -25.16
C ALA A 113 -10.91 -9.82 -23.90
N ASN A 114 -12.13 -9.26 -23.84
CA ASN A 114 -13.11 -9.43 -22.76
C ASN A 114 -12.60 -9.02 -21.37
N THR A 115 -11.58 -8.16 -21.32
CA THR A 115 -10.97 -7.70 -20.07
C THR A 115 -11.34 -6.24 -19.83
N TYR A 116 -11.87 -5.94 -18.63
CA TYR A 116 -12.36 -4.62 -18.25
C TYR A 116 -11.89 -4.24 -16.84
N ARG A 117 -11.76 -2.92 -16.60
CA ARG A 117 -11.42 -2.32 -15.30
C ARG A 117 -12.70 -1.88 -14.59
N VAL A 118 -12.81 -2.25 -13.31
CA VAL A 118 -13.81 -1.73 -12.39
C VAL A 118 -13.38 -0.36 -11.90
N PRO A 119 -14.17 0.69 -12.19
CA PRO A 119 -13.83 2.03 -11.75
C PRO A 119 -14.10 2.17 -10.23
N TYR A 120 -13.15 2.77 -9.52
CA TYR A 120 -13.29 3.35 -8.18
C TYR A 120 -13.93 2.46 -7.10
N ILE A 121 -13.32 1.31 -6.76
CA ILE A 121 -13.72 0.55 -5.56
C ILE A 121 -13.06 1.17 -4.34
N TYR A 122 -13.80 2.00 -3.61
CA TYR A 122 -13.27 2.61 -2.39
C TYR A 122 -13.23 1.59 -1.24
N PRO A 123 -12.14 1.52 -0.45
CA PRO A 123 -12.12 0.75 0.79
C PRO A 123 -13.16 1.32 1.78
N GLU A 124 -13.52 0.53 2.80
CA GLU A 124 -14.43 0.97 3.85
C GLU A 124 -13.85 2.20 4.58
N ASP A 125 -14.61 3.28 4.55
CA ASP A 125 -14.33 4.50 5.30
C ASP A 125 -14.99 4.39 6.68
N GLU A 126 -14.16 4.26 7.71
CA GLU A 126 -14.60 4.23 9.11
C GLU A 126 -14.55 5.62 9.77
N GLY A 127 -14.39 6.68 8.98
CA GLY A 127 -14.33 8.06 9.44
C GLY A 127 -15.71 8.68 9.76
N GLY A 128 -15.68 9.87 10.39
CA GLY A 128 -16.87 10.68 10.61
C GLY A 128 -17.21 11.56 9.40
N ALA A 129 -18.32 12.30 9.43
CA ALA A 129 -18.79 13.12 8.31
C ALA A 129 -17.80 14.18 7.75
N ASN A 130 -16.67 14.42 8.43
CA ASN A 130 -15.63 15.38 8.05
C ASN A 130 -14.22 14.76 7.98
N GLU A 131 -14.10 13.43 8.04
CA GLU A 131 -12.81 12.72 8.09
C GLU A 131 -12.92 11.43 7.29
N ILE A 132 -11.98 11.16 6.41
CA ILE A 132 -11.85 9.86 5.73
C ILE A 132 -10.83 9.04 6.55
N VAL A 133 -11.26 7.94 7.15
CA VAL A 133 -10.39 7.03 7.90
C VAL A 133 -10.40 5.67 7.22
N ILE A 134 -9.34 5.39 6.47
CA ILE A 134 -9.11 4.08 5.87
C ILE A 134 -8.18 3.31 6.81
N LYS A 135 -8.73 2.37 7.58
CA LYS A 135 -7.91 1.50 8.43
C LYS A 135 -7.15 0.45 7.62
N ASP A 136 -6.03 -0.01 8.19
CA ASP A 136 -5.23 -1.13 7.67
C ASP A 136 -6.04 -2.44 7.71
N HIS A 137 -6.55 -2.85 6.55
CA HIS A 137 -7.20 -4.15 6.38
C HIS A 137 -6.71 -4.86 5.11
N THR A 138 -6.78 -6.18 5.13
CA THR A 138 -6.66 -6.99 3.91
C THR A 138 -8.04 -7.23 3.32
N TYR A 139 -8.28 -6.73 2.12
CA TYR A 139 -9.47 -7.00 1.34
C TYR A 139 -9.21 -8.20 0.46
N THR A 140 -10.02 -9.25 0.58
CA THR A 140 -10.07 -10.33 -0.41
C THR A 140 -11.33 -10.18 -1.23
N LEU A 141 -11.21 -10.09 -2.55
CA LEU A 141 -12.32 -9.88 -3.47
C LEU A 141 -12.58 -11.12 -4.32
N LYS A 142 -13.86 -11.31 -4.65
CA LYS A 142 -14.34 -12.24 -5.69
C LYS A 142 -15.62 -11.69 -6.32
N VAL A 143 -15.99 -12.20 -7.48
CA VAL A 143 -17.21 -11.79 -8.17
C VAL A 143 -18.09 -12.99 -8.53
N LEU A 144 -19.38 -12.73 -8.67
CA LEU A 144 -20.38 -13.68 -9.15
C LEU A 144 -21.11 -13.06 -10.34
N LEU A 145 -21.24 -13.80 -11.44
CA LEU A 145 -22.00 -13.35 -12.60
C LEU A 145 -23.42 -13.92 -12.53
N SER A 146 -24.40 -13.15 -12.96
CA SER A 146 -25.77 -13.62 -13.09
C SER A 146 -26.45 -13.08 -14.35
N TYR A 147 -27.49 -13.78 -14.78
CA TYR A 147 -28.38 -13.36 -15.85
C TYR A 147 -29.82 -13.43 -15.35
N CYS A 148 -30.54 -12.33 -15.51
CA CYS A 148 -31.87 -12.13 -14.94
C CYS A 148 -32.85 -11.77 -16.04
N TYR A 149 -33.99 -12.46 -16.08
CA TYR A 149 -35.02 -12.25 -17.09
C TYR A 149 -36.42 -12.54 -16.53
N TYR A 150 -37.44 -12.14 -17.28
CA TYR A 150 -38.82 -12.49 -16.99
C TYR A 150 -39.31 -13.44 -18.08
N ASP A 151 -40.07 -14.47 -17.71
CA ASP A 151 -40.72 -15.33 -18.69
C ASP A 151 -41.96 -14.65 -19.29
N GLU A 152 -42.62 -15.31 -20.24
CA GLU A 152 -43.83 -14.82 -20.89
C GLU A 152 -45.02 -14.61 -19.92
N THR A 153 -44.96 -15.21 -18.72
CA THR A 153 -45.97 -15.06 -17.67
C THR A 153 -45.66 -13.92 -16.71
N GLY A 154 -44.47 -13.32 -16.81
CA GLY A 154 -43.96 -12.29 -15.92
C GLY A 154 -43.32 -12.83 -14.64
N GLU A 155 -43.00 -14.13 -14.58
CA GLU A 155 -42.25 -14.73 -13.48
C GLU A 155 -40.74 -14.43 -13.64
N TYR A 156 -40.09 -14.08 -12.52
CA TYR A 156 -38.67 -13.70 -12.51
C TYR A 156 -37.77 -14.93 -12.39
N PHE A 157 -36.77 -15.01 -13.28
CA PHE A 157 -35.76 -16.05 -13.28
C PHE A 157 -34.36 -15.46 -13.19
N SER A 158 -33.47 -16.18 -12.51
CA SER A 158 -32.04 -15.86 -12.47
C SER A 158 -31.21 -17.13 -12.57
N ILE A 159 -30.17 -17.08 -13.39
CA ILE A 159 -29.09 -18.07 -13.45
C ILE A 159 -27.79 -17.41 -13.01
N GLY A 160 -26.92 -18.17 -12.35
CA GLY A 160 -25.65 -17.69 -11.83
C GLY A 160 -24.46 -18.51 -12.33
N SER A 161 -23.27 -17.91 -12.25
CA SER A 161 -22.00 -18.62 -12.39
C SER A 161 -21.55 -19.24 -11.05
N GLU A 162 -20.46 -19.99 -11.07
CA GLU A 162 -19.63 -20.17 -9.87
C GLU A 162 -18.89 -18.84 -9.53
N PHE A 163 -18.34 -18.74 -8.32
CA PHE A 163 -17.48 -17.61 -7.97
C PHE A 163 -16.20 -17.58 -8.81
N SER A 164 -15.69 -16.37 -9.09
CA SER A 164 -14.36 -16.19 -9.64
C SER A 164 -13.26 -16.69 -8.70
N ASN A 165 -12.01 -16.69 -9.18
CA ASN A 165 -10.85 -16.73 -8.27
C ASN A 165 -10.86 -15.53 -7.31
N GLU A 166 -10.15 -15.69 -6.20
CA GLU A 166 -9.96 -14.63 -5.21
C GLU A 166 -8.69 -13.82 -5.54
N LEU A 167 -8.74 -12.51 -5.28
CA LEU A 167 -7.56 -11.64 -5.22
C LEU A 167 -7.56 -10.88 -3.90
N SER A 168 -6.39 -10.69 -3.29
CA SER A 168 -6.26 -9.92 -2.04
C SER A 168 -5.41 -8.68 -2.22
N ILE A 169 -5.80 -7.59 -1.55
CA ILE A 169 -5.07 -6.31 -1.52
C ILE A 169 -5.21 -5.67 -0.13
N GLY A 170 -4.21 -4.92 0.32
CA GLY A 170 -4.32 -4.14 1.56
C GLY A 170 -4.92 -2.75 1.28
N SER A 171 -5.80 -2.24 2.16
CA SER A 171 -6.37 -0.88 2.07
C SER A 171 -5.47 0.25 2.52
N GLY A 172 -4.46 -0.03 3.35
CA GLY A 172 -3.80 1.02 4.13
C GLY A 172 -2.29 0.96 4.23
N SER A 173 -1.64 -0.18 3.97
CA SER A 173 -0.19 -0.22 4.11
C SER A 173 0.51 0.06 2.78
N PHE A 174 0.99 1.28 2.61
CA PHE A 174 2.13 1.58 1.74
C PHE A 174 3.41 0.81 2.16
N TYR A 175 3.32 -0.11 3.11
CA TYR A 175 4.35 -1.01 3.56
C TYR A 175 3.87 -2.46 3.56
N LYS A 176 4.77 -3.43 3.61
CA LYS A 176 4.46 -4.85 3.76
C LYS A 176 4.35 -5.29 5.21
N ASN A 177 5.21 -4.76 6.08
CA ASN A 177 5.27 -5.06 7.51
C ASN A 177 5.76 -3.81 8.25
N ILE A 178 5.33 -3.63 9.50
CA ILE A 178 5.73 -2.51 10.38
C ILE A 178 5.67 -2.97 11.85
N SER A 179 6.51 -2.40 12.70
CA SER A 179 6.41 -2.56 14.16
C SER A 179 5.32 -1.66 14.76
N ASP A 180 4.63 -2.11 15.82
CA ASP A 180 3.53 -1.35 16.45
C ASP A 180 3.94 0.05 16.92
N TRP A 181 5.17 0.21 17.42
CA TRP A 181 5.67 1.51 17.89
C TRP A 181 5.77 2.54 16.77
N ALA A 182 5.95 2.11 15.52
CA ALA A 182 6.22 2.97 14.38
C ALA A 182 4.94 3.41 13.65
N LYS A 183 3.80 2.75 13.92
CA LYS A 183 2.51 3.01 13.24
C LYS A 183 2.10 4.49 13.25
N PRO A 184 2.11 5.21 14.39
CA PRO A 184 1.67 6.60 14.40
C PRO A 184 2.53 7.48 13.49
N GLU A 185 3.85 7.39 13.61
CA GLU A 185 4.77 8.24 12.84
C GLU A 185 4.81 7.87 11.36
N LEU A 186 4.52 6.61 10.99
CA LEU A 186 4.40 6.22 9.59
C LEU A 186 3.08 6.68 8.98
N GLN A 187 2.00 6.75 9.77
CA GLN A 187 0.77 7.41 9.33
C GLN A 187 1.01 8.91 9.09
N ASP A 188 1.67 9.60 10.03
CA ASP A 188 2.03 11.01 9.86
C ASP A 188 2.90 11.20 8.60
N ALA A 189 3.84 10.29 8.34
CA ALA A 189 4.65 10.32 7.12
C ALA A 189 3.82 10.19 5.85
N TYR A 190 2.76 9.39 5.87
CA TYR A 190 1.84 9.22 4.76
C TYR A 190 1.03 10.50 4.52
N ASP A 191 0.43 11.03 5.57
CA ASP A 191 -0.42 12.23 5.51
C ASP A 191 0.39 13.46 5.04
N LEU A 192 1.66 13.53 5.42
CA LEU A 192 2.59 14.59 5.00
C LEU A 192 3.22 14.35 3.62
N GLY A 193 3.00 13.17 3.01
CA GLY A 193 3.62 12.76 1.76
C GLY A 193 5.15 12.66 1.85
N LEU A 194 5.66 12.17 2.98
CA LEU A 194 7.08 12.00 3.30
C LEU A 194 7.60 10.57 3.05
N ILE A 195 6.82 9.69 2.41
CA ILE A 195 7.27 8.36 2.02
C ILE A 195 7.69 8.39 0.55
N PRO A 196 8.96 8.09 0.22
CA PRO A 196 9.41 8.02 -1.16
C PRO A 196 8.85 6.77 -1.87
N ASP A 197 8.59 6.88 -3.17
CA ASP A 197 8.02 5.82 -4.00
C ASP A 197 8.77 4.48 -3.88
N ILE A 198 10.11 4.51 -3.75
CA ILE A 198 10.94 3.32 -3.59
C ILE A 198 10.62 2.51 -2.33
N LEU A 199 10.00 3.13 -1.33
CA LEU A 199 9.60 2.47 -0.08
C LEU A 199 8.13 2.05 -0.06
N ILE A 200 7.34 2.40 -1.08
CA ILE A 200 5.95 1.94 -1.19
C ILE A 200 5.92 0.41 -1.40
N GLY A 201 5.14 -0.28 -0.58
CA GLY A 201 5.07 -1.74 -0.50
C GLY A 201 6.25 -2.42 0.22
N ALA A 202 7.21 -1.67 0.77
CA ALA A 202 8.41 -2.25 1.39
C ALA A 202 8.14 -2.80 2.81
N ASP A 203 8.89 -3.84 3.21
CA ASP A 203 8.92 -4.27 4.61
C ASP A 203 9.72 -3.25 5.44
N MET A 204 9.03 -2.51 6.31
CA MET A 204 9.61 -1.37 7.02
C MET A 204 10.50 -1.79 8.20
N THR A 205 10.35 -3.04 8.66
CA THR A 205 11.17 -3.62 9.73
C THR A 205 12.59 -3.96 9.25
N LYS A 206 12.84 -3.94 7.94
CA LYS A 206 14.15 -4.27 7.36
C LYS A 206 15.11 -3.08 7.40
N PRO A 207 16.42 -3.36 7.42
CA PRO A 207 17.45 -2.32 7.27
C PRO A 207 17.25 -1.49 6.00
N ILE A 208 17.49 -0.19 6.10
CA ILE A 208 17.39 0.75 4.98
C ILE A 208 18.71 0.84 4.21
N THR A 209 18.64 0.97 2.89
CA THR A 209 19.82 1.20 2.03
C THR A 209 20.22 2.68 1.99
N ARG A 210 21.45 2.96 1.53
CA ARG A 210 21.93 4.32 1.25
C ARG A 210 21.02 5.03 0.25
N GLU A 211 20.57 4.33 -0.80
CA GLU A 211 19.69 4.88 -1.83
C GLU A 211 18.32 5.25 -1.25
N GLU A 212 17.67 4.30 -0.55
CA GLU A 212 16.35 4.51 0.05
C GLU A 212 16.35 5.73 1.01
N PHE A 213 17.37 5.85 1.86
CA PHE A 213 17.50 7.00 2.76
C PHE A 213 17.79 8.31 2.03
N CYS A 214 18.49 8.23 0.89
CA CYS A 214 18.80 9.38 0.06
C CYS A 214 17.52 9.98 -0.54
N GLU A 215 16.66 9.12 -1.10
CA GLU A 215 15.36 9.56 -1.63
C GLU A 215 14.49 10.17 -0.54
N LEU A 216 14.43 9.54 0.63
CA LEU A 216 13.72 10.05 1.80
C LEU A 216 14.21 11.46 2.20
N ALA A 217 15.53 11.67 2.24
CA ALA A 217 16.11 12.96 2.63
C ALA A 217 15.88 14.06 1.58
N VAL A 218 15.84 13.73 0.30
CA VAL A 218 15.47 14.68 -0.77
C VAL A 218 13.99 15.02 -0.68
N LEU A 219 13.11 14.02 -0.51
CA LEU A 219 11.68 14.24 -0.36
C LEU A 219 11.39 15.14 0.86
N LEU A 220 12.06 14.88 1.99
CA LEU A 220 11.99 15.75 3.17
C LEU A 220 12.40 17.19 2.85
N TYR A 221 13.51 17.41 2.14
CA TYR A 221 13.94 18.74 1.73
C TYR A 221 12.90 19.44 0.85
N GLU A 222 12.39 18.75 -0.17
CA GLU A 222 11.44 19.32 -1.13
C GLU A 222 10.11 19.66 -0.43
N LYS A 223 9.61 18.77 0.44
CA LYS A 223 8.38 19.00 1.23
C LYS A 223 8.54 20.10 2.27
N SER A 224 9.68 20.20 2.92
CA SER A 224 9.92 21.20 3.97
C SER A 224 10.16 22.61 3.42
N THR A 225 10.70 22.72 2.21
CA THR A 225 11.09 24.01 1.62
C THR A 225 10.15 24.48 0.52
N GLY A 226 9.36 23.58 -0.06
CA GLY A 226 8.58 23.83 -1.27
C GLY A 226 9.43 23.97 -2.54
N ASN A 227 10.75 23.75 -2.46
CA ASN A 227 11.66 23.87 -3.59
C ASN A 227 12.05 22.49 -4.13
N SER A 228 12.00 22.33 -5.46
CA SER A 228 12.57 21.16 -6.13
C SER A 228 14.07 21.35 -6.40
N SER A 229 14.84 20.27 -6.34
CA SER A 229 16.26 20.27 -6.74
C SER A 229 16.44 19.56 -8.08
N GLU A 230 17.23 20.14 -8.97
CA GLU A 230 17.64 19.47 -10.21
C GLU A 230 18.86 18.56 -9.97
N PRO A 231 18.97 17.38 -10.61
CA PRO A 231 20.13 16.51 -10.46
C PRO A 231 21.43 17.20 -10.92
N ILE A 232 22.56 16.86 -10.28
CA ILE A 232 23.86 17.36 -10.75
C ILE A 232 24.21 16.78 -12.12
N THR A 233 24.84 17.59 -12.98
CA THR A 233 25.35 17.18 -14.29
C THR A 233 26.75 17.76 -14.51
N PRO A 234 27.73 16.95 -14.98
CA PRO A 234 27.63 15.53 -15.28
C PRO A 234 27.47 14.66 -14.02
N ASN A 235 26.95 13.44 -14.18
CA ASN A 235 26.88 12.46 -13.08
C ASN A 235 28.29 12.11 -12.59
N PRO A 236 28.64 12.35 -11.32
CA PRO A 236 29.96 12.02 -10.78
C PRO A 236 30.12 10.52 -10.49
N PHE A 237 29.04 9.76 -10.37
CA PHE A 237 29.05 8.36 -9.93
C PHE A 237 28.92 7.39 -11.11
N SER A 238 29.71 6.31 -11.08
CA SER A 238 29.68 5.26 -12.10
C SER A 238 28.71 4.12 -11.80
N ASP A 239 28.26 4.00 -10.55
CA ASP A 239 27.48 2.86 -10.04
C ASP A 239 25.99 3.16 -9.81
N THR A 240 25.52 4.35 -10.16
CA THR A 240 24.10 4.70 -10.12
C THR A 240 23.75 5.77 -11.14
N THR A 241 22.53 5.72 -11.67
CA THR A 241 21.89 6.75 -12.50
C THR A 241 20.65 7.34 -11.84
N ASN A 242 20.37 6.99 -10.56
CA ASN A 242 19.21 7.45 -9.83
C ASN A 242 19.29 8.97 -9.62
N THR A 243 18.30 9.70 -10.14
CA THR A 243 18.26 11.16 -10.13
C THR A 243 18.15 11.73 -8.72
N GLN A 244 17.47 11.05 -7.80
CA GLN A 244 17.34 11.48 -6.40
C GLN A 244 18.70 11.48 -5.69
N ILE A 245 19.57 10.50 -5.98
CA ILE A 245 20.95 10.50 -5.48
C ILE A 245 21.72 11.72 -5.99
N LEU A 246 21.56 12.07 -7.26
CA LEU A 246 22.22 13.22 -7.88
C LEU A 246 21.72 14.55 -7.31
N LYS A 247 20.42 14.65 -7.01
CA LYS A 247 19.82 15.80 -6.31
C LYS A 247 20.40 15.94 -4.90
N ALA A 248 20.42 14.85 -4.12
CA ALA A 248 20.96 14.85 -2.77
C ALA A 248 22.44 15.24 -2.73
N PHE A 249 23.23 14.77 -3.70
CA PHE A 249 24.64 15.13 -3.82
C PHE A 249 24.81 16.63 -4.12
N LYS A 250 24.01 17.18 -5.04
CA LYS A 250 24.00 18.61 -5.34
C LYS A 250 23.62 19.48 -4.14
N LEU A 251 22.63 19.05 -3.37
CA LEU A 251 22.21 19.71 -2.13
C LEU A 251 23.22 19.56 -0.99
N GLY A 252 24.25 18.73 -1.16
CA GLY A 252 25.22 18.42 -0.11
C GLY A 252 24.67 17.54 1.01
N ILE A 253 23.53 16.89 0.81
CA ILE A 253 22.89 15.97 1.76
C ILE A 253 23.71 14.68 1.90
N THR A 254 24.33 14.25 0.80
CA THR A 254 25.11 13.02 0.74
C THR A 254 26.45 13.23 0.04
N THR A 255 27.37 12.29 0.26
CA THR A 255 28.65 12.17 -0.44
C THR A 255 28.79 10.76 -1.01
N GLY A 256 29.68 10.59 -2.00
CA GLY A 256 30.10 9.26 -2.43
C GLY A 256 30.90 8.52 -1.35
N THR A 257 30.98 7.20 -1.47
CA THR A 257 31.94 6.36 -0.73
C THR A 257 33.34 6.47 -1.34
N SER A 258 33.42 6.93 -2.59
CA SER A 258 34.63 7.41 -3.26
C SER A 258 34.30 8.65 -4.11
N ALA A 259 35.28 9.19 -4.82
CA ALA A 259 35.05 10.29 -5.76
C ALA A 259 34.09 9.91 -6.91
N THR A 260 33.99 8.62 -7.25
CA THR A 260 33.23 8.13 -8.41
C THR A 260 32.23 7.03 -8.07
N THR A 261 32.00 6.74 -6.79
CA THR A 261 31.15 5.63 -6.33
C THR A 261 30.23 6.10 -5.21
N PHE A 262 28.95 5.77 -5.30
CA PHE A 262 27.95 6.09 -4.28
C PHE A 262 27.64 4.92 -3.34
N SER A 263 27.65 3.69 -3.85
CA SER A 263 27.29 2.44 -3.18
C SER A 263 25.82 2.38 -2.73
N PRO A 264 24.85 2.41 -3.68
CA PRO A 264 23.42 2.56 -3.37
C PRO A 264 22.84 1.45 -2.49
N ASN A 265 23.26 0.21 -2.71
CA ASN A 265 22.72 -0.97 -2.03
C ASN A 265 23.34 -1.23 -0.64
N VAL A 266 24.29 -0.40 -0.21
CA VAL A 266 24.89 -0.55 1.13
C VAL A 266 23.87 -0.14 2.18
N LEU A 267 23.67 -0.99 3.18
CA LEU A 267 22.84 -0.66 4.34
C LEU A 267 23.52 0.40 5.19
N ILE A 268 22.73 1.32 5.76
CA ILE A 268 23.27 2.38 6.61
C ILE A 268 23.00 2.19 8.10
N ASN A 269 23.95 2.66 8.89
CA ASN A 269 23.85 2.69 10.34
C ASN A 269 23.29 4.04 10.83
N ARG A 270 23.01 4.10 12.14
CA ARG A 270 22.36 5.22 12.80
C ARG A 270 23.19 6.51 12.75
N GLU A 271 24.52 6.44 12.84
CA GLU A 271 25.39 7.62 12.69
C GLU A 271 25.38 8.20 11.27
N GLN A 272 25.27 7.33 10.25
CA GLN A 272 25.12 7.77 8.85
C GLN A 272 23.77 8.46 8.61
N CYS A 273 22.67 7.90 9.14
CA CYS A 273 21.35 8.55 9.09
C CYS A 273 21.39 9.94 9.74
N ALA A 274 21.99 10.05 10.93
CA ALA A 274 22.14 11.31 11.65
C ALA A 274 22.90 12.35 10.82
N ALA A 275 24.02 11.95 10.21
CA ALA A 275 24.83 12.85 9.40
C ALA A 275 24.12 13.30 8.10
N MET A 276 23.38 12.41 7.44
CA MET A 276 22.61 12.77 6.24
C MET A 276 21.45 13.71 6.59
N LEU A 277 20.69 13.44 7.64
CA LEU A 277 19.62 14.33 8.11
C LEU A 277 20.16 15.69 8.58
N PHE A 278 21.28 15.71 9.30
CA PHE A 278 21.91 16.97 9.71
C PHE A 278 22.27 17.82 8.49
N ARG A 279 22.84 17.22 7.43
CA ARG A 279 23.11 17.93 6.17
C ARG A 279 21.83 18.37 5.45
N ALA A 280 20.77 17.56 5.48
CA ALA A 280 19.46 17.96 4.97
C ALA A 280 18.92 19.19 5.70
N ILE A 281 18.99 19.23 7.04
CA ILE A 281 18.59 20.40 7.83
C ILE A 281 19.43 21.62 7.46
N LYS A 282 20.75 21.48 7.29
CA LYS A 282 21.62 22.57 6.82
C LYS A 282 21.24 23.07 5.42
N ALA A 283 20.85 22.18 4.52
CA ALA A 283 20.37 22.55 3.19
C ALA A 283 19.03 23.31 3.27
N MET A 284 18.12 22.88 4.14
CA MET A 284 16.81 23.53 4.36
C MET A 284 16.92 24.87 5.10
N LYS A 285 17.90 25.01 6.01
CA LYS A 285 18.12 26.19 6.87
C LYS A 285 19.60 26.60 6.84
N PRO A 286 20.11 27.15 5.73
CA PRO A 286 21.54 27.45 5.58
C PRO A 286 22.09 28.43 6.63
N ASN A 287 21.23 29.26 7.21
CA ASN A 287 21.57 30.25 8.24
C ASN A 287 21.17 29.83 9.67
N GLY A 288 20.81 28.56 9.87
CA GLY A 288 20.32 28.08 11.16
C GLY A 288 21.40 27.97 12.25
N ASP A 289 20.96 27.90 13.51
CA ASP A 289 21.85 27.63 14.65
C ASP A 289 22.15 26.14 14.79
N PHE A 290 23.36 25.76 14.38
CA PHE A 290 23.86 24.38 14.46
C PHE A 290 24.75 24.11 15.69
N SER A 291 24.75 25.01 16.69
CA SER A 291 25.59 24.85 17.88
C SER A 291 25.23 23.59 18.67
N ILE A 292 26.26 22.85 19.07
CA ILE A 292 26.17 21.71 20.00
C ILE A 292 26.69 22.06 21.40
N GLU A 293 26.81 23.35 21.71
CA GLU A 293 27.25 23.81 23.03
C GLU A 293 26.32 23.28 24.13
N GLY A 294 26.92 22.81 25.23
CA GLY A 294 26.21 22.23 26.36
C GLY A 294 25.72 20.78 26.15
N VAL A 295 25.91 20.19 24.97
CA VAL A 295 25.57 18.78 24.71
C VAL A 295 26.69 17.89 25.26
N LYS A 296 26.35 17.10 26.28
CA LYS A 296 27.27 16.12 26.89
C LYS A 296 27.61 15.01 25.91
N ASP A 297 28.76 14.38 26.12
CA ASP A 297 29.12 13.16 25.40
C ASP A 297 28.17 12.01 25.77
N PHE A 298 27.86 11.17 24.78
CA PHE A 298 27.16 9.91 25.01
C PHE A 298 28.07 8.92 25.76
N PRO A 299 27.53 7.96 26.52
CA PRO A 299 28.37 6.94 27.16
C PRO A 299 29.17 6.12 26.12
N ASP A 300 28.62 5.89 24.93
CA ASP A 300 29.26 5.26 23.79
C ASP A 300 29.93 6.25 22.80
N GLN A 301 30.25 7.47 23.23
CA GLN A 301 30.83 8.52 22.37
C GLN A 301 32.09 8.08 21.62
N SER A 302 32.92 7.22 22.23
CA SER A 302 34.15 6.69 21.60
C SER A 302 33.86 5.77 20.41
N ASN A 303 32.65 5.25 20.29
CA ASN A 303 32.22 4.41 19.16
C ASN A 303 31.66 5.24 18.00
N ILE A 304 31.33 6.52 18.24
CA ILE A 304 30.84 7.44 17.21
C ILE A 304 32.02 7.90 16.35
N SER A 305 31.88 7.80 15.03
CA SER A 305 32.89 8.31 14.11
C SER A 305 33.09 9.82 14.27
N SER A 306 34.33 10.30 14.18
CA SER A 306 34.65 11.73 14.34
C SER A 306 33.87 12.64 13.36
N TRP A 307 33.63 12.17 12.14
CA TRP A 307 32.84 12.89 11.13
C TRP A 307 31.33 12.95 11.43
N ALA A 308 30.83 12.08 12.32
CA ALA A 308 29.42 12.03 12.73
C ALA A 308 29.17 12.71 14.09
N ALA A 309 30.22 12.99 14.87
CA ALA A 309 30.10 13.47 16.25
C ALA A 309 29.25 14.75 16.39
N GLU A 310 29.44 15.72 15.49
CA GLU A 310 28.62 16.95 15.48
C GLU A 310 27.15 16.64 15.16
N ALA A 311 26.91 15.88 14.09
CA ALA A 311 25.57 15.53 13.64
C ALA A 311 24.79 14.75 14.71
N THR A 312 25.40 13.73 15.31
CA THR A 312 24.76 12.93 16.37
C THR A 312 24.36 13.78 17.57
N LYS A 313 25.24 14.66 18.05
CA LYS A 313 24.94 15.59 19.13
C LYS A 313 23.87 16.61 18.78
N TYR A 314 23.90 17.16 17.57
CA TYR A 314 22.89 18.11 17.12
C TYR A 314 21.51 17.46 17.04
N MET A 315 21.41 16.30 16.37
CA MET A 315 20.15 15.56 16.23
C MET A 315 19.57 15.12 17.58
N PHE A 316 20.43 14.83 18.56
CA PHE A 316 20.03 14.60 19.94
C PHE A 316 19.54 15.87 20.63
N LYS A 317 20.27 16.98 20.52
CA LYS A 317 19.89 18.28 21.12
C LYS A 317 18.51 18.74 20.67
N ILE A 318 18.19 18.57 19.40
CA ILE A 318 16.88 18.97 18.86
C ILE A 318 15.81 17.88 19.04
N GLY A 319 16.17 16.70 19.56
CA GLY A 319 15.24 15.63 19.92
C GLY A 319 14.67 14.86 18.73
N ILE A 320 15.40 14.79 17.60
CA ILE A 320 15.01 13.93 16.47
C ILE A 320 15.48 12.50 16.73
N ILE A 321 16.73 12.35 17.18
CA ILE A 321 17.34 11.07 17.51
C ILE A 321 17.56 11.02 19.01
N THR A 322 16.90 10.10 19.71
CA THR A 322 17.13 9.84 21.14
C THR A 322 18.16 8.74 21.34
N GLY A 323 18.77 8.67 22.52
CA GLY A 323 19.53 7.50 22.93
C GLY A 323 18.63 6.32 23.29
N ASP A 324 19.23 5.19 23.61
CA ASP A 324 18.55 4.06 24.24
C ASP A 324 18.23 4.34 25.73
N SER A 325 17.71 3.34 26.44
CA SER A 325 17.41 3.44 27.87
C SER A 325 18.65 3.66 28.76
N ASN A 326 19.85 3.35 28.26
CA ASN A 326 21.12 3.55 28.97
C ASN A 326 21.75 4.92 28.64
N GLY A 327 21.16 5.66 27.69
CA GLY A 327 21.68 6.93 27.19
C GLY A 327 22.70 6.78 26.06
N ASP A 328 22.93 5.56 25.56
CA ASP A 328 23.81 5.29 24.44
C ASP A 328 23.18 5.77 23.12
N PHE A 329 23.99 6.32 22.22
CA PHE A 329 23.51 6.74 20.91
C PHE A 329 23.25 5.55 19.97
N MET A 330 24.01 4.47 20.14
CA MET A 330 24.01 3.27 19.30
C MET A 330 24.43 3.54 17.83
N PRO A 331 25.64 4.08 17.56
CA PRO A 331 26.01 4.56 16.24
C PRO A 331 26.15 3.46 15.18
N LYS A 332 26.76 2.34 15.57
CA LYS A 332 27.11 1.19 14.73
C LYS A 332 27.53 0.01 15.59
N ALA A 333 27.55 -1.18 15.01
CA ALA A 333 28.18 -2.35 15.61
C ALA A 333 29.71 -2.17 15.71
N THR A 334 30.29 -2.55 16.85
CA THR A 334 31.75 -2.56 17.08
C THR A 334 32.29 -3.95 17.41
N THR A 335 31.42 -4.95 17.52
CA THR A 335 31.75 -6.36 17.75
C THR A 335 30.99 -7.26 16.79
N THR A 336 31.51 -8.46 16.53
CA THR A 336 30.86 -9.44 15.65
C THR A 336 29.49 -9.89 16.17
N ALA A 337 29.30 -9.93 17.49
CA ALA A 337 28.00 -10.22 18.10
C ALA A 337 26.98 -9.10 17.83
N GLN A 338 27.42 -7.85 17.89
CA GLN A 338 26.60 -6.68 17.53
C GLN A 338 26.27 -6.66 16.03
N GLU A 339 27.22 -7.01 15.17
CA GLU A 339 26.98 -7.14 13.73
C GLU A 339 25.90 -8.20 13.45
N ALA A 340 26.03 -9.38 14.06
CA ALA A 340 25.05 -10.46 13.92
C ALA A 340 23.65 -10.09 14.47
N ALA A 341 23.60 -9.21 15.47
CA ALA A 341 22.35 -8.68 16.03
C ALA A 341 21.80 -7.45 15.27
N GLY A 342 22.50 -6.94 14.24
CA GLY A 342 22.11 -5.72 13.55
C GLY A 342 22.20 -4.45 14.40
N TYR A 343 23.04 -4.44 15.44
CA TYR A 343 23.16 -3.31 16.36
C TYR A 343 23.58 -2.03 15.62
N GLY A 344 22.82 -0.95 15.83
CA GLY A 344 23.06 0.34 15.22
C GLY A 344 22.70 0.42 13.73
N MET A 345 22.16 -0.65 13.13
CA MET A 345 21.58 -0.58 11.79
C MET A 345 20.23 0.15 11.84
N ALA A 346 20.02 1.08 10.91
CA ALA A 346 18.74 1.77 10.81
C ALA A 346 17.74 0.94 10.00
N THR A 347 16.53 0.78 10.51
CA THR A 347 15.42 0.22 9.74
C THR A 347 14.72 1.31 8.92
N ARG A 348 13.92 0.92 7.93
CA ARG A 348 13.12 1.86 7.13
C ARG A 348 12.08 2.58 7.99
N GLU A 349 11.40 1.88 8.90
CA GLU A 349 10.45 2.50 9.85
C GLU A 349 11.13 3.55 10.73
N GLN A 350 12.36 3.29 11.19
CA GLN A 350 13.14 4.28 11.94
C GLN A 350 13.51 5.47 11.06
N ALA A 351 13.99 5.24 9.84
CA ALA A 351 14.35 6.32 8.93
C ALA A 351 13.17 7.26 8.64
N ILE A 352 12.00 6.70 8.33
CA ILE A 352 10.77 7.45 8.05
C ILE A 352 10.33 8.24 9.29
N ALA A 353 10.32 7.62 10.47
CA ALA A 353 10.03 8.30 11.73
C ALA A 353 10.97 9.50 11.98
N LEU A 354 12.28 9.33 11.72
CA LEU A 354 13.24 10.43 11.83
C LEU A 354 12.95 11.57 10.84
N SER A 355 12.47 11.24 9.63
CA SER A 355 12.05 12.24 8.64
C SER A 355 10.87 13.07 9.13
N VAL A 356 9.82 12.43 9.66
CA VAL A 356 8.64 13.10 10.23
C VAL A 356 9.03 14.03 11.38
N ARG A 357 9.77 13.52 12.37
CA ARG A 357 10.26 14.34 13.48
C ARG A 357 11.09 15.53 13.02
N THR A 358 11.86 15.35 11.94
CA THR A 358 12.62 16.44 11.34
C THR A 358 11.67 17.49 10.79
N TYR A 359 10.73 17.08 9.93
CA TYR A 359 9.72 17.94 9.31
C TYR A 359 8.95 18.77 10.34
N GLU A 360 8.43 18.13 11.40
CA GLU A 360 7.65 18.80 12.45
C GLU A 360 8.46 19.83 13.25
N LYS A 361 9.77 19.59 13.41
CA LYS A 361 10.66 20.51 14.13
C LYS A 361 11.13 21.67 13.26
N MET A 362 11.12 21.53 11.93
CA MET A 362 11.63 22.54 10.99
C MET A 362 11.10 23.96 11.23
N PRO A 363 9.80 24.19 11.53
CA PRO A 363 9.29 25.54 11.79
C PRO A 363 9.91 26.20 13.03
N ASN A 364 10.38 25.40 14.00
CA ASN A 364 10.90 25.86 15.29
C ASN A 364 12.43 25.95 15.33
N LEU A 365 13.12 25.48 14.30
CA LEU A 365 14.57 25.63 14.19
C LEU A 365 14.92 27.08 13.82
N LYS A 366 15.77 27.68 14.67
CA LYS A 366 16.25 29.07 14.53
C LYS A 366 17.29 29.20 13.43
#